data_AF-A0A1Z5K230-F1
#
_entry.id   AF-A0A1Z5K230-F1
#
_cell.length_a   1.000
_cell.length_b   1.000
_cell.length_c   1.000
_cell.angle_alpha   90.00
_cell.angle_beta   90.00
_cell.angle_gamma   90.00
#
_symmetry.space_group_name_H-M   'P 1'
#
loop_
_entity.id
_entity.type
_entity.pdbx_description
1 polymer ?
#
loop_
_entity_poly.entity_id
_entity_poly.type
_entity_poly.pdbx_seq_one_letter_code
_entity_poly.pdbx_strand_id
1 'polypeptide(L)'
;MIQEPPKKSLSVTTLLQPPAEAAQHNVWDILVPAMWENERYLDVTVHWALDEGCYLAAEKCVAAIKEQLPIHKHRAWVPRKDAVKKNIASSMQSFVTYCSEHLYQAPPQGFKARLVCGRGISSAKCPRWHVDQVPVRYIQALVGPGCQYLDCQGPLMKLNETTEEDDDQPNNAEEDTSSSLHDYVERLVQRHPEYVQQTREGEAVILVGNEWADRTAHPCIHKSPSGLMPWNGRILFTIDVVC
;
A
#
# COMPACT_ATOMS: atom_id res chain seq x y z
N MET A 1 42.40 10.03 2.41
CA MET A 1 41.13 10.13 1.66
C MET A 1 40.24 9.00 2.12
N ILE A 2 39.33 9.29 3.05
CA ILE A 2 38.29 8.36 3.46
C ILE A 2 37.18 8.55 2.43
N GLN A 3 36.97 7.56 1.56
CA GLN A 3 35.77 7.56 0.73
C GLN A 3 34.59 7.28 1.65
N GLU A 4 33.72 8.29 1.83
CA GLU A 4 32.42 8.07 2.42
C GLU A 4 31.68 7.00 1.58
N PRO A 5 31.03 6.01 2.20
CA PRO A 5 30.21 5.08 1.44
C PRO A 5 29.12 5.87 0.72
N PRO A 6 28.74 5.53 -0.52
CA PRO A 6 27.67 6.21 -1.20
C PRO A 6 26.39 5.99 -0.38
N LYS A 7 25.96 7.00 0.36
CA LYS A 7 24.62 7.06 0.94
C LYS A 7 23.67 7.08 -0.24
N LYS A 8 23.18 5.91 -0.65
CA LYS A 8 22.01 5.80 -1.51
C LYS A 8 20.86 6.42 -0.72
N SER A 9 20.64 7.71 -0.93
CA SER A 9 19.44 8.39 -0.48
C SER A 9 18.26 7.61 -1.06
N LEU A 10 17.54 6.90 -0.18
CA LEU A 10 16.28 6.30 -0.54
C LEU A 10 15.34 7.43 -0.94
N SER A 11 14.80 7.34 -2.16
CA SER A 11 13.68 8.18 -2.54
C SER A 11 12.52 7.85 -1.61
N VAL A 12 11.86 8.88 -1.06
CA VAL A 12 10.69 8.77 -0.15
C VAL A 12 9.59 7.88 -0.74
N THR A 13 9.58 7.79 -2.07
CA THR A 13 8.83 6.84 -2.85
C THR A 13 9.79 6.07 -3.75
N THR A 14 9.79 4.74 -3.65
CA THR A 14 10.40 3.89 -4.68
C THR A 14 9.27 3.27 -5.50
N LEU A 15 9.14 3.70 -6.76
CA LEU A 15 8.36 2.98 -7.74
C LEU A 15 9.08 1.66 -8.01
N LEU A 16 8.51 0.55 -7.56
CA LEU A 16 8.92 -0.75 -8.03
C LEU A 16 8.16 -1.01 -9.32
N GLN A 17 8.86 -1.38 -10.38
CA GLN A 17 8.20 -2.08 -11.46
C GLN A 17 7.95 -3.51 -10.96
N PRO A 18 6.70 -3.89 -10.63
CA PRO A 18 6.45 -5.29 -10.32
C PRO A 18 6.76 -6.11 -11.58
N PRO A 19 7.17 -7.37 -11.41
CA PRO A 19 7.49 -8.23 -12.53
C PRO A 19 6.31 -8.29 -13.52
N ALA A 20 6.62 -8.26 -14.82
CA ALA A 20 5.65 -8.11 -15.91
C ALA A 20 4.50 -9.15 -15.89
N GLU A 21 4.68 -10.28 -15.23
CA GLU A 21 3.68 -11.33 -15.05
C GLU A 21 2.56 -10.96 -14.06
N ALA A 22 2.85 -10.10 -13.07
CA ALA A 22 1.89 -9.69 -12.04
C ALA A 22 0.79 -8.73 -12.55
N ALA A 23 1.02 -8.08 -13.69
CA ALA A 23 0.11 -7.12 -14.32
C ALA A 23 -0.91 -7.76 -15.29
N GLN A 24 -1.01 -9.10 -15.32
CA GLN A 24 -1.98 -9.80 -16.17
C GLN A 24 -3.42 -9.67 -15.63
N HIS A 25 -4.16 -8.65 -16.12
CA HIS A 25 -5.55 -8.35 -15.71
C HIS A 25 -6.51 -9.56 -15.76
N ASN A 26 -6.31 -10.48 -16.71
CA ASN A 26 -7.13 -11.69 -16.89
C ASN A 26 -6.96 -12.76 -15.78
N VAL A 27 -5.94 -12.64 -14.93
CA VAL A 27 -5.73 -13.54 -13.80
C VAL A 27 -6.62 -13.14 -12.62
N TRP A 28 -6.91 -11.85 -12.49
CA TRP A 28 -7.48 -11.22 -11.29
C TRP A 28 -8.96 -10.85 -11.42
N ASP A 29 -9.44 -10.57 -12.63
CA ASP A 29 -10.81 -10.14 -12.94
C ASP A 29 -11.92 -11.01 -12.31
N ILE A 30 -11.68 -12.31 -12.11
CA ILE A 30 -12.64 -13.21 -11.43
C ILE A 30 -12.91 -12.85 -9.97
N LEU A 31 -11.95 -12.23 -9.30
CA LEU A 31 -12.09 -11.81 -7.90
C LEU A 31 -12.86 -10.50 -7.77
N VAL A 32 -13.04 -9.76 -8.87
CA VAL A 32 -13.83 -8.53 -8.87
C VAL A 32 -15.32 -8.92 -8.79
N PRO A 33 -16.07 -8.44 -7.78
CA PRO A 33 -17.52 -8.66 -7.73
C PRO A 33 -18.20 -8.10 -8.99
N ALA A 34 -19.22 -8.77 -9.52
CA ALA A 34 -20.05 -8.23 -10.58
C ALA A 34 -20.84 -7.00 -10.08
N MET A 35 -21.29 -6.14 -10.99
CA MET A 35 -21.94 -4.88 -10.63
C MET A 35 -23.22 -5.07 -9.80
N TRP A 36 -23.97 -6.13 -10.07
CA TRP A 36 -25.25 -6.47 -9.43
C TRP A 36 -25.10 -7.52 -8.32
N GLU A 37 -23.89 -8.01 -8.08
CA GLU A 37 -23.63 -8.91 -6.98
C GLU A 37 -23.64 -8.10 -5.68
N ASN A 38 -24.55 -8.45 -4.75
CA ASN A 38 -24.47 -8.04 -3.34
C ASN A 38 -23.31 -8.75 -2.60
N GLU A 39 -22.31 -9.21 -3.34
CA GLU A 39 -21.21 -9.97 -2.79
C GLU A 39 -20.39 -9.10 -1.86
N ARG A 40 -20.05 -9.70 -0.72
CA ARG A 40 -19.13 -9.09 0.23
C ARG A 40 -17.80 -8.85 -0.46
N TYR A 41 -17.17 -7.76 -0.07
CA TYR A 41 -15.78 -7.46 -0.37
C TYR A 41 -14.90 -8.67 -0.02
N LEU A 42 -13.97 -9.05 -0.90
CA LEU A 42 -12.93 -10.01 -0.54
C LEU A 42 -11.90 -9.25 0.31
N ASP A 43 -11.57 -9.76 1.50
CA ASP A 43 -10.58 -9.15 2.39
C ASP A 43 -9.81 -10.24 3.09
N VAL A 44 -8.68 -10.59 2.48
CA VAL A 44 -7.83 -11.68 2.92
C VAL A 44 -6.61 -11.07 3.57
N THR A 45 -6.27 -11.52 4.78
CA THR A 45 -5.04 -11.15 5.47
C THR A 45 -4.27 -12.41 5.80
N VAL A 46 -2.97 -12.41 5.54
CA VAL A 46 -2.05 -13.47 5.94
C VAL A 46 -0.83 -12.89 6.63
N HIS A 47 -0.23 -13.69 7.48
CA HIS A 47 1.02 -13.38 8.16
C HIS A 47 2.02 -14.51 7.86
N TRP A 48 3.28 -14.15 7.69
CA TRP A 48 4.37 -15.11 7.58
C TRP A 48 5.64 -14.57 8.25
N ALA A 49 6.43 -15.49 8.79
CA ALA A 49 7.75 -15.19 9.34
C ALA A 49 8.78 -15.04 8.21
N LEU A 50 9.87 -14.33 8.48
CA LEU A 50 10.92 -14.07 7.48
C LEU A 50 11.50 -15.36 6.87
N ASP A 51 11.57 -16.45 7.65
CA ASP A 51 12.14 -17.75 7.26
C ASP A 51 11.15 -18.68 6.53
N GLU A 52 9.85 -18.36 6.54
CA GLU A 52 8.81 -19.21 5.94
C GLU A 52 8.85 -19.22 4.41
N GLY A 53 9.37 -18.15 3.80
CA GLY A 53 9.49 -18.00 2.35
C GLY A 53 8.21 -17.53 1.65
N CYS A 54 8.37 -16.73 0.60
CA CYS A 54 7.26 -16.04 -0.08
C CYS A 54 6.26 -17.00 -0.77
N TYR A 55 6.72 -18.16 -1.24
CA TYR A 55 5.85 -19.10 -1.95
C TYR A 55 4.83 -19.75 -1.01
N LEU A 56 5.23 -20.14 0.20
CA LEU A 56 4.33 -20.72 1.20
C LEU A 56 3.34 -19.67 1.73
N ALA A 57 3.80 -18.43 1.92
CA ALA A 57 2.93 -17.30 2.24
C ALA A 57 1.88 -17.05 1.13
N ALA A 58 2.26 -17.16 -0.14
CA ALA A 58 1.33 -17.04 -1.26
C ALA A 58 0.31 -18.21 -1.31
N GLU A 59 0.70 -19.42 -0.90
CA GLU A 59 -0.23 -20.55 -0.75
C GLU A 59 -1.29 -20.26 0.32
N LYS A 60 -0.89 -19.70 1.46
CA LYS A 60 -1.83 -19.24 2.50
C LYS A 60 -2.80 -18.19 1.95
N CYS A 61 -2.32 -17.22 1.18
CA CYS A 61 -3.20 -16.23 0.52
C CYS A 61 -4.23 -16.92 -0.38
N VAL A 62 -3.79 -17.81 -1.27
CA VAL A 62 -4.67 -18.50 -2.22
C VAL A 62 -5.70 -19.39 -1.52
N ALA A 63 -5.31 -20.05 -0.42
CA ALA A 63 -6.23 -20.80 0.42
C ALA A 63 -7.32 -19.89 1.03
N ALA A 64 -6.91 -18.78 1.64
CA ALA A 64 -7.83 -17.82 2.25
C ALA A 64 -8.75 -17.13 1.22
N ILE A 65 -8.25 -16.85 0.01
CA ILE A 65 -9.09 -16.39 -1.11
C ILE A 65 -10.16 -17.44 -1.44
N LYS A 66 -9.75 -18.70 -1.60
CA LYS A 66 -10.67 -19.79 -1.94
C LYS A 66 -11.78 -19.98 -0.88
N GLU A 67 -11.44 -19.82 0.39
CA GLU A 67 -12.41 -19.94 1.50
C GLU A 67 -13.47 -18.85 1.50
N GLN A 68 -13.09 -17.63 1.11
CA GLN A 68 -14.02 -16.49 1.02
C GLN A 68 -14.74 -16.42 -0.34
N LEU A 69 -14.23 -17.11 -1.36
CA LEU A 69 -14.82 -17.10 -2.70
C LEU A 69 -16.20 -17.78 -2.73
N PRO A 70 -17.23 -17.13 -3.31
CA PRO A 70 -18.53 -17.76 -3.55
C PRO A 70 -18.40 -19.06 -4.34
N ILE A 71 -19.19 -20.07 -3.96
CA ILE A 71 -19.15 -21.42 -4.56
C ILE A 71 -19.27 -21.37 -6.09
N HIS A 72 -20.12 -20.49 -6.63
CA HIS A 72 -20.33 -20.39 -8.08
C HIS A 72 -19.10 -19.85 -8.84
N LYS A 73 -18.16 -19.17 -8.16
CA LYS A 73 -16.90 -18.71 -8.75
C LYS A 73 -15.80 -19.78 -8.72
N HIS A 74 -15.99 -20.88 -7.98
CA HIS A 74 -14.94 -21.91 -7.82
C HIS A 74 -14.52 -22.54 -9.16
N ARG A 75 -15.47 -22.79 -10.07
CA ARG A 75 -15.17 -23.40 -11.38
C ARG A 75 -14.25 -22.53 -12.23
N ALA A 76 -14.44 -21.22 -12.21
CA ALA A 76 -13.63 -20.28 -12.97
C ALA A 76 -12.32 -19.92 -12.22
N TRP A 77 -12.26 -20.11 -10.89
CA TRP A 77 -11.08 -19.90 -10.05
C TRP A 77 -10.00 -20.98 -10.25
N VAL A 78 -10.42 -22.26 -10.32
CA VAL A 78 -9.50 -23.41 -10.34
C VAL A 78 -8.39 -23.30 -11.41
N PRO A 79 -8.67 -22.91 -12.67
CA PRO A 79 -7.62 -22.78 -13.69
C PRO A 79 -6.62 -21.63 -13.43
N ARG A 80 -6.97 -20.66 -12.58
CA ARG A 80 -6.21 -19.41 -12.38
C ARG A 80 -5.43 -19.38 -11.08
N LYS A 81 -5.78 -20.23 -10.11
CA LYS A 81 -5.18 -20.25 -8.76
C LYS A 81 -3.65 -20.30 -8.77
N ASP A 82 -3.04 -21.04 -9.70
CA ASP A 82 -1.58 -21.20 -9.75
C ASP A 82 -0.89 -19.98 -10.34
N ALA A 83 -1.53 -19.28 -11.29
CA ALA A 83 -1.06 -18.00 -11.79
C ALA A 83 -1.20 -16.91 -10.71
N VAL A 84 -2.34 -16.87 -10.00
CA VAL A 84 -2.53 -15.98 -8.84
C VAL A 84 -1.45 -16.22 -7.79
N LYS A 85 -1.20 -17.47 -7.42
CA LYS A 85 -0.14 -17.83 -6.46
C LYS A 85 1.22 -17.30 -6.89
N LYS A 86 1.61 -17.54 -8.14
CA LYS A 86 2.90 -17.07 -8.69
C LYS A 86 3.01 -15.55 -8.63
N ASN A 87 1.96 -14.83 -9.00
CA ASN A 87 1.95 -13.37 -8.95
C ASN A 87 2.08 -12.84 -7.53
N ILE A 88 1.30 -13.38 -6.56
CA ILE A 88 1.42 -13.01 -5.14
C ILE A 88 2.84 -13.27 -4.63
N ALA A 89 3.39 -14.46 -4.90
CA ALA A 89 4.73 -14.83 -4.45
C ALA A 89 5.81 -13.90 -5.04
N SER A 90 5.65 -13.49 -6.30
CA SER A 90 6.58 -12.60 -6.99
C SER A 90 6.57 -11.18 -6.40
N SER A 91 5.39 -10.65 -6.08
CA SER A 91 5.23 -9.36 -5.40
C SER A 91 5.79 -9.41 -3.97
N MET A 92 5.50 -10.48 -3.23
CA MET A 92 6.08 -10.71 -1.90
C MET A 92 7.61 -10.76 -1.97
N GLN A 93 8.17 -11.52 -2.92
CA GLN A 93 9.62 -11.64 -3.09
C GLN A 93 10.28 -10.29 -3.40
N SER A 94 9.65 -9.50 -4.27
CA SER A 94 10.14 -8.15 -4.60
C SER A 94 10.22 -7.26 -3.36
N PHE A 95 9.20 -7.31 -2.51
CA PHE A 95 9.17 -6.53 -1.26
C PHE A 95 10.18 -7.05 -0.22
N VAL A 96 10.26 -8.36 -0.02
CA VAL A 96 11.23 -8.98 0.90
C VAL A 96 12.65 -8.62 0.49
N THR A 97 12.98 -8.69 -0.80
CA THR A 97 14.29 -8.27 -1.33
C THR A 97 14.56 -6.79 -1.04
N TYR A 98 13.59 -5.90 -1.28
CA TYR A 98 13.73 -4.49 -0.92
C TYR A 98 14.00 -4.31 0.59
N CYS A 99 13.25 -4.99 1.44
CA CYS A 99 13.44 -4.92 2.90
C CYS A 99 14.82 -5.43 3.31
N SER A 100 15.27 -6.57 2.77
CA SER A 100 16.63 -7.08 3.03
C SER A 100 17.70 -6.08 2.62
N GLU A 101 17.49 -5.30 1.56
CA GLU A 101 18.44 -4.31 1.07
C GLU A 101 18.44 -2.96 1.81
N HIS A 102 17.40 -2.67 2.60
CA HIS A 102 17.21 -1.32 3.16
C HIS A 102 16.89 -1.30 4.67
N LEU A 103 16.52 -2.43 5.28
CA LEU A 103 16.17 -2.54 6.71
C LEU A 103 17.24 -3.27 7.55
N TYR A 104 18.51 -3.23 7.16
CA TYR A 104 19.59 -3.98 7.82
C TYR A 104 19.74 -3.73 9.33
N GLN A 105 19.39 -2.55 9.82
CA GLN A 105 19.55 -2.19 11.24
C GLN A 105 18.42 -2.75 12.14
N ALA A 106 17.27 -3.08 11.55
CA ALA A 106 16.11 -3.60 12.24
C ALA A 106 15.45 -4.66 11.33
N PRO A 107 15.98 -5.89 11.28
CA PRO A 107 15.44 -6.92 10.41
C PRO A 107 13.98 -7.23 10.78
N PRO A 108 13.09 -7.37 9.79
CA PRO A 108 11.70 -7.76 10.04
C PRO A 108 11.59 -9.07 10.84
N GLN A 109 10.69 -9.13 11.83
CA GLN A 109 10.27 -10.40 12.42
C GLN A 109 9.42 -11.22 11.45
N GLY A 110 8.69 -10.52 10.57
CA GLY A 110 7.89 -11.12 9.52
C GLY A 110 7.15 -10.07 8.72
N PHE A 111 6.09 -10.50 8.05
CA PHE A 111 5.29 -9.65 7.18
C PHE A 111 3.82 -9.96 7.33
N LYS A 112 3.00 -8.95 7.01
CA LYS A 112 1.55 -9.05 6.93
C LYS A 112 1.10 -8.64 5.54
N ALA A 113 0.54 -9.56 4.78
CA ALA A 113 -0.04 -9.25 3.48
C ALA A 113 -1.56 -9.17 3.57
N ARG A 114 -2.14 -8.24 2.82
CA ARG A 114 -3.58 -8.08 2.71
C ARG A 114 -3.97 -7.94 1.25
N LEU A 115 -4.97 -8.71 0.82
CA LEU A 115 -5.57 -8.61 -0.50
C LEU A 115 -7.03 -8.20 -0.34
N VAL A 116 -7.38 -7.07 -0.95
CA VAL A 116 -8.73 -6.49 -0.88
C VAL A 116 -9.30 -6.42 -2.29
N CYS A 117 -10.51 -6.95 -2.49
CA CYS A 117 -11.29 -6.76 -3.71
C CYS A 117 -12.61 -6.07 -3.42
N GLY A 118 -12.96 -5.11 -4.27
CA GLY A 118 -14.25 -4.42 -4.19
C GLY A 118 -14.60 -3.70 -5.48
N ARG A 119 -15.71 -2.96 -5.45
CA ARG A 119 -16.17 -2.16 -6.59
C ARG A 119 -16.69 -0.80 -6.13
N GLY A 120 -16.38 0.25 -6.89
CA GLY A 120 -16.79 1.62 -6.58
C GLY A 120 -16.30 2.11 -5.22
N ILE A 121 -17.09 2.93 -4.55
CA ILE A 121 -16.72 3.60 -3.29
C ILE A 121 -16.40 2.61 -2.18
N SER A 122 -17.04 1.44 -2.14
CA SER A 122 -16.76 0.41 -1.11
C SER A 122 -15.36 -0.18 -1.21
N SER A 123 -14.66 0.02 -2.34
CA SER A 123 -13.27 -0.40 -2.55
C SER A 123 -12.23 0.64 -2.11
N ALA A 124 -12.65 1.84 -1.71
CA ALA A 124 -11.79 2.84 -1.08
C ALA A 124 -11.72 2.57 0.44
N LYS A 125 -10.62 1.95 0.90
CA LYS A 125 -10.46 1.58 2.32
C LYS A 125 -10.01 2.76 3.19
N CYS A 126 -9.12 3.59 2.67
CA CYS A 126 -8.58 4.76 3.40
C CYS A 126 -8.79 6.02 2.54
N PRO A 127 -10.01 6.60 2.50
CA PRO A 127 -10.30 7.75 1.63
C PRO A 127 -9.67 9.07 2.11
N ARG A 128 -9.15 9.10 3.35
CA ARG A 128 -8.45 10.26 3.93
C ARG A 128 -6.93 10.10 3.76
N TRP A 129 -6.27 11.23 3.52
CA TRP A 129 -4.80 11.36 3.57
C TRP A 129 -4.29 11.00 4.95
N HIS A 130 -3.32 10.09 5.01
CA HIS A 130 -2.71 9.64 6.26
C HIS A 130 -1.27 9.16 6.02
N VAL A 131 -0.55 8.98 7.12
CA VAL A 131 0.72 8.27 7.19
C VAL A 131 0.48 6.96 7.91
N ASP A 132 1.07 5.87 7.41
CA ASP A 132 0.97 4.58 8.09
C ASP A 132 1.86 4.48 9.33
N GLN A 133 1.36 3.76 10.33
CA GLN A 133 2.12 3.37 11.52
C GLN A 133 2.77 1.99 11.29
N VAL A 134 3.64 1.93 10.29
CA VAL A 134 4.54 0.79 10.00
C VAL A 134 5.88 1.35 9.54
N PRO A 135 6.97 0.56 9.51
CA PRO A 135 8.23 1.04 8.95
C PRO A 135 8.13 1.29 7.46
N VAL A 136 7.60 0.31 6.73
CA VAL A 136 7.40 0.37 5.28
C VAL A 136 6.16 -0.42 4.88
N ARG A 137 5.42 0.12 3.93
CA ARG A 137 4.32 -0.56 3.24
C ARG A 137 4.58 -0.70 1.75
N TYR A 138 4.34 -1.90 1.23
CA TYR A 138 4.17 -2.15 -0.20
C TYR A 138 2.69 -2.02 -0.57
N ILE A 139 2.37 -1.36 -1.68
CA ILE A 139 1.02 -1.29 -2.25
C ILE A 139 1.10 -1.59 -3.74
N GLN A 140 0.35 -2.58 -4.21
CA GLN A 140 0.19 -2.90 -5.62
C GLN A 140 -1.28 -2.87 -6.04
N ALA A 141 -1.53 -2.19 -7.15
CA ALA A 141 -2.84 -2.15 -7.79
C ALA A 141 -2.96 -3.29 -8.81
N LEU A 142 -3.48 -4.44 -8.41
CA LEU A 142 -3.60 -5.60 -9.30
C LEU A 142 -4.69 -5.41 -10.35
N VAL A 143 -5.78 -4.74 -9.99
CA VAL A 143 -6.87 -4.34 -10.89
C VAL A 143 -7.37 -2.96 -10.47
N GLY A 144 -7.68 -2.11 -11.44
CA GLY A 144 -8.25 -0.79 -11.24
C GLY A 144 -7.24 0.25 -10.75
N PRO A 145 -7.71 1.45 -10.40
CA PRO A 145 -6.86 2.55 -9.96
C PRO A 145 -6.16 2.23 -8.62
N GLY A 146 -4.86 2.51 -8.55
CA GLY A 146 -4.07 2.33 -7.34
C GLY A 146 -4.25 3.44 -6.30
N CYS A 147 -3.34 3.54 -5.34
CA CYS A 147 -3.34 4.60 -4.33
C CYS A 147 -2.78 5.92 -4.87
N GLN A 148 -3.27 7.01 -4.27
CA GLN A 148 -2.72 8.35 -4.43
C GLN A 148 -1.70 8.61 -3.33
N TYR A 149 -0.58 9.25 -3.66
CA TYR A 149 0.47 9.60 -2.70
C TYR A 149 1.12 10.93 -3.07
N LEU A 150 1.76 11.59 -2.11
CA LEU A 150 2.49 12.83 -2.36
C LEU A 150 3.95 12.53 -2.69
N ASP A 151 4.45 13.08 -3.80
CA ASP A 151 5.80 12.80 -4.32
C ASP A 151 6.93 13.52 -3.58
N CYS A 152 6.62 14.48 -2.71
CA CYS A 152 7.57 15.56 -2.45
C CYS A 152 7.94 15.75 -0.98
N GLN A 153 9.25 15.78 -0.75
CA GLN A 153 9.94 16.28 0.45
C GLN A 153 9.69 17.80 0.72
N GLY A 154 9.21 18.58 -0.26
CA GLY A 154 9.18 20.05 -0.19
C GLY A 154 8.05 20.70 0.64
N PRO A 155 6.77 20.35 0.46
CA PRO A 155 5.66 20.98 1.20
C PRO A 155 5.58 20.57 2.67
N LEU A 156 6.09 19.38 3.00
CA LEU A 156 6.03 18.82 4.36
C LEU A 156 7.20 19.23 5.24
N MET A 157 8.35 19.68 4.68
CA MET A 157 9.41 20.27 5.49
C MET A 157 8.91 21.44 6.34
N LYS A 158 7.92 22.20 5.84
CA LYS A 158 7.30 23.30 6.58
C LYS A 158 6.35 22.87 7.69
N LEU A 159 5.84 21.63 7.68
CA LEU A 159 4.93 21.14 8.72
C LEU A 159 5.64 21.05 10.08
N ASN A 160 6.93 20.70 10.05
CA ASN A 160 7.78 20.68 11.24
C ASN A 160 8.32 22.08 11.62
N GLU A 161 8.32 23.05 10.71
CA GLU A 161 8.75 24.44 10.99
C GLU A 161 7.61 25.27 11.60
N THR A 162 6.34 24.98 11.27
CA THR A 162 5.19 25.71 11.82
C THR A 162 4.80 25.34 13.26
N THR A 163 5.45 24.37 13.89
CA THR A 163 5.15 24.00 15.30
C THR A 163 5.91 24.82 16.34
N GLU A 164 6.80 25.74 15.95
CA GLU A 164 7.59 26.53 16.92
C GLU A 164 7.25 28.02 17.01
N GLU A 165 6.30 28.57 16.22
CA GLU A 165 6.01 30.02 16.23
C GLU A 165 4.56 30.47 16.46
N ASP A 166 3.57 29.57 16.62
CA ASP A 166 2.21 29.98 17.05
C ASP A 166 2.00 29.75 18.55
N ASP A 167 2.43 30.74 19.33
CA ASP A 167 2.20 30.91 20.78
C ASP A 167 0.76 31.39 21.07
N ASP A 168 -0.24 30.61 20.64
CA ASP A 168 -1.62 30.77 21.09
C ASP A 168 -2.18 29.41 21.53
N GLN A 169 -2.13 29.17 22.85
CA GLN A 169 -2.76 28.01 23.48
C GLN A 169 -4.22 27.82 23.04
N PRO A 170 -4.63 26.56 22.86
CA PRO A 170 -5.90 26.14 23.44
C PRO A 170 -5.75 24.92 24.36
N ASN A 171 -6.51 24.99 25.45
CA ASN A 171 -6.68 23.96 26.46
C ASN A 171 -7.12 22.61 25.89
N ASN A 172 -6.55 21.53 26.45
CA ASN A 172 -7.16 20.21 26.68
C ASN A 172 -8.24 19.75 25.69
N ALA A 173 -7.82 19.11 24.60
CA ALA A 173 -8.47 17.93 24.05
C ALA A 173 -7.41 17.14 23.29
N GLU A 174 -7.37 15.82 23.44
CA GLU A 174 -6.63 14.91 22.58
C GLU A 174 -7.20 15.04 21.16
N GLU A 175 -6.70 16.01 20.39
CA GLU A 175 -7.23 16.32 19.07
C GLU A 175 -6.67 15.32 18.05
N ASP A 176 -7.58 14.61 17.39
CA ASP A 176 -7.33 13.55 16.40
C ASP A 176 -6.41 14.06 15.28
N THR A 177 -5.10 13.84 15.45
CA THR A 177 -4.02 14.36 14.58
C THR A 177 -4.21 13.97 13.10
N SER A 178 -4.93 12.87 12.86
CA SER A 178 -5.32 12.39 11.52
C SER A 178 -6.28 13.35 10.81
N SER A 179 -7.21 13.97 11.54
CA SER A 179 -8.17 14.92 10.94
C SER A 179 -7.49 16.23 10.56
N SER A 180 -6.61 16.73 11.42
CA SER A 180 -5.83 17.94 11.14
C SER A 180 -4.89 17.77 9.94
N LEU A 181 -4.19 16.62 9.86
CA LEU A 181 -3.34 16.29 8.72
C LEU A 181 -4.15 16.20 7.41
N HIS A 182 -5.28 15.50 7.44
CA HIS A 182 -6.12 15.35 6.25
C HIS A 182 -6.56 16.69 5.67
N ASP A 183 -7.06 17.59 6.52
CA ASP A 183 -7.61 18.87 6.09
C ASP A 183 -6.50 19.82 5.57
N TYR A 184 -5.32 19.79 6.21
CA TYR A 184 -4.15 20.48 5.71
C TYR A 184 -3.75 19.98 4.31
N VAL A 185 -3.63 18.66 4.14
CA VAL A 185 -3.22 18.06 2.88
C VAL A 185 -4.25 18.31 1.77
N GLU A 186 -5.55 18.24 2.06
CA GLU A 186 -6.58 18.60 1.07
C GLU A 186 -6.42 20.06 0.60
N ARG A 187 -6.17 21.02 1.49
CA ARG A 187 -5.90 22.41 1.09
C ARG A 187 -4.62 22.55 0.26
N LEU A 188 -3.58 21.80 0.60
CA LEU A 188 -2.33 21.79 -0.15
C LEU A 188 -2.55 21.23 -1.56
N VAL A 189 -3.17 20.06 -1.67
CA VAL A 189 -3.46 19.38 -2.94
C VAL A 189 -4.41 20.20 -3.82
N GLN A 190 -5.36 20.93 -3.23
CA GLN A 190 -6.23 21.83 -4.00
C GLN A 190 -5.43 22.96 -4.69
N ARG A 191 -4.38 23.47 -4.04
CA ARG A 191 -3.50 24.51 -4.60
C ARG A 191 -2.41 23.95 -5.50
N HIS A 192 -1.97 22.73 -5.20
CA HIS A 192 -0.85 22.05 -5.84
C HIS A 192 -1.21 20.61 -6.22
N PRO A 193 -2.13 20.43 -7.19
CA PRO A 193 -2.53 19.08 -7.63
C PRO A 193 -1.37 18.31 -8.26
N GLU A 194 -0.33 18.99 -8.74
CA GLU A 194 0.89 18.40 -9.30
C GLU A 194 1.71 17.58 -8.30
N TYR A 195 1.48 17.74 -6.99
CA TYR A 195 2.15 16.94 -5.96
C TYR A 195 1.54 15.56 -5.78
N VAL A 196 0.33 15.33 -6.30
CA VAL A 196 -0.34 14.04 -6.18
C VAL A 196 0.08 13.13 -7.32
N GLN A 197 0.70 12.02 -6.94
CA GLN A 197 0.93 10.89 -7.81
C GLN A 197 -0.18 9.87 -7.64
N GLN A 198 -0.44 9.10 -8.69
CA GLN A 198 -1.43 8.02 -8.70
C GLN A 198 -0.79 6.79 -9.30
N THR A 199 -0.77 5.69 -8.55
CA THR A 199 -0.36 4.39 -9.10
C THR A 199 -1.41 3.88 -10.08
N ARG A 200 -0.95 3.37 -11.22
CA ARG A 200 -1.79 2.76 -12.26
C ARG A 200 -2.04 1.29 -11.95
N GLU A 201 -3.01 0.73 -12.64
CA GLU A 201 -3.19 -0.73 -12.64
C GLU A 201 -1.89 -1.42 -13.08
N GLY A 202 -1.55 -2.50 -12.40
CA GLY A 202 -0.32 -3.24 -12.56
C GLY A 202 0.87 -2.65 -11.82
N GLU A 203 0.84 -1.39 -11.35
CA GLU A 203 1.97 -0.76 -10.68
C GLU A 203 2.04 -1.10 -9.19
N ALA A 204 3.26 -1.06 -8.66
CA ALA A 204 3.54 -1.19 -7.24
C ALA A 204 4.37 -0.02 -6.73
N VAL A 205 4.11 0.37 -5.49
CA VAL A 205 4.84 1.44 -4.82
C VAL A 205 5.21 1.00 -3.42
N ILE A 206 6.39 1.42 -2.98
CA ILE A 206 6.83 1.30 -1.59
C ILE A 206 6.73 2.67 -0.92
N LEU A 207 6.03 2.70 0.21
CA LEU A 207 5.78 3.87 1.02
C LEU A 207 6.50 3.71 2.37
N VAL A 208 7.35 4.67 2.70
CA VAL A 208 7.95 4.77 4.04
C VAL A 208 6.86 5.22 5.02
N GLY A 209 6.72 4.52 6.14
CA GLY A 209 5.77 4.90 7.19
C GLY A 209 6.44 5.61 8.36
N ASN A 210 5.66 5.92 9.39
CA ASN A 210 6.09 6.72 10.55
C ASN A 210 7.09 5.99 11.46
N GLU A 211 7.12 4.66 11.43
CA GLU A 211 8.01 3.85 12.27
C GLU A 211 9.35 3.54 11.59
N TRP A 212 9.66 4.21 10.48
CA TRP A 212 10.93 4.05 9.79
C TRP A 212 12.09 4.57 10.66
N ALA A 213 12.94 3.64 11.11
CA ALA A 213 13.96 3.90 12.11
C ALA A 213 15.04 4.90 11.65
N ASP A 214 15.41 4.85 10.37
CA ASP A 214 16.39 5.74 9.77
C ASP A 214 15.69 7.02 9.30
N ARG A 215 15.55 8.01 10.19
CA ARG A 215 14.85 9.31 9.97
C ARG A 215 15.38 10.17 8.79
N THR A 216 16.22 9.60 7.93
CA THR A 216 16.67 10.19 6.65
C THR A 216 15.57 10.33 5.61
N ALA A 217 14.44 9.63 5.75
CA ALA A 217 13.27 9.77 4.89
C ALA A 217 12.05 10.25 5.70
N HIS A 218 11.29 11.19 5.13
CA HIS A 218 10.00 11.59 5.68
C HIS A 218 8.94 10.53 5.37
N PRO A 219 7.99 10.26 6.28
CA PRO A 219 6.90 9.33 6.01
C PRO A 219 6.04 9.79 4.83
N CYS A 220 5.64 8.85 3.99
CA CYS A 220 4.84 9.13 2.80
C CYS A 220 3.34 9.27 3.16
N ILE A 221 2.76 10.41 2.78
CA ILE A 221 1.33 10.65 2.90
C ILE A 221 0.62 10.06 1.69
N HIS A 222 -0.40 9.25 1.94
CA HIS A 222 -1.15 8.58 0.88
C HIS A 222 -2.63 8.40 1.24
N LYS A 223 -3.44 8.06 0.22
CA LYS A 223 -4.85 7.69 0.36
C LYS A 223 -5.31 6.75 -0.74
N SER A 224 -6.47 6.15 -0.55
CA SER A 224 -7.23 5.53 -1.65
C SER A 224 -7.73 6.61 -2.62
N PRO A 225 -7.82 6.28 -3.92
CA PRO A 225 -8.15 7.26 -4.95
C PRO A 225 -9.57 7.80 -4.76
N SER A 226 -9.73 9.09 -5.04
CA SER A 226 -11.04 9.73 -5.11
C SER A 226 -11.74 9.44 -6.45
N GLY A 227 -13.07 9.60 -6.50
CA GLY A 227 -13.84 9.55 -7.76
C GLY A 227 -14.09 8.15 -8.34
N LEU A 228 -14.08 7.11 -7.51
CA LEU A 228 -14.40 5.75 -7.95
C LEU A 228 -15.87 5.62 -8.37
N MET A 229 -16.10 5.29 -9.63
CA MET A 229 -17.43 5.05 -10.17
C MET A 229 -17.96 3.68 -9.71
N PRO A 230 -19.29 3.48 -9.62
CA PRO A 230 -19.88 2.21 -9.21
C PRO A 230 -19.45 0.99 -10.01
N TRP A 231 -18.97 1.15 -11.24
CA TRP A 231 -18.48 0.07 -12.09
C TRP A 231 -16.97 -0.18 -11.99
N ASN A 232 -16.18 0.68 -11.32
CA ASN A 232 -14.75 0.46 -11.19
C ASN A 232 -14.48 -0.72 -10.25
N GLY A 233 -14.02 -1.84 -10.80
CA GLY A 233 -13.47 -2.95 -10.03
C GLY A 233 -12.07 -2.58 -9.52
N ARG A 234 -11.75 -3.01 -8.31
CA ARG A 234 -10.44 -2.72 -7.71
C ARG A 234 -9.94 -3.90 -6.90
N ILE A 235 -8.69 -4.26 -7.12
CA ILE A 235 -7.95 -5.26 -6.35
C ILE A 235 -6.65 -4.63 -5.89
N LEU A 236 -6.49 -4.51 -4.59
CA LEU A 236 -5.25 -4.04 -3.96
C LEU A 236 -4.58 -5.18 -3.22
N PHE A 237 -3.26 -5.24 -3.37
CA PHE A 237 -2.39 -6.10 -2.58
C PHE A 237 -1.42 -5.24 -1.80
N THR A 238 -1.43 -5.35 -0.47
CA THR A 238 -0.54 -4.60 0.41
C THR A 238 0.30 -5.55 1.25
N ILE A 239 1.53 -5.14 1.57
CA ILE A 239 2.40 -5.88 2.49
C ILE A 239 3.02 -4.91 3.48
N ASP A 240 2.92 -5.24 4.76
CA ASP A 240 3.51 -4.48 5.87
C ASP A 240 4.65 -5.28 6.47
N VAL A 241 5.71 -4.58 6.88
CA VAL A 241 6.73 -5.13 7.77
C VAL A 241 6.15 -5.29 9.17
N VAL A 242 6.42 -6.43 9.81
CA VAL A 242 6.15 -6.67 11.23
C VAL A 242 7.49 -6.68 11.97
N CYS A 243 7.67 -5.71 12.85
CA CYS A 243 8.88 -5.52 13.67
C CYS A 243 8.76 -6.13 15.07
#